data_AF-A0A2U0RXZ8-F1
#
_entry.id   AF-A0A2U0RXZ8-F1
#
_cell.length_a   1.000
_cell.length_b   1.000
_cell.length_c   1.000
_cell.angle_alpha   90.00
_cell.angle_beta   90.00
_cell.angle_gamma   90.00
#
_symmetry.space_group_name_H-M   'P 1'
#
loop_
_entity.id
_entity.type
_entity.pdbx_description
1 polymer ?
#
loop_
_entity_poly.entity_id
_entity_poly.type
_entity_poly.pdbx_seq_one_letter_code
_entity_poly.pdbx_strand_id
1 'polypeptide(L)'
;MSEEVSLIAYCGRYCNVCEVYRGDIMEAIMELRNILETNQCVQRFVAREGLANFQKSLGSLLRVFGECRGCKRGGGDPLCEIRKCCLIKHLNLCIECDAVTCEKLSL
;
A
#
# COMPACT_ATOMS: atom_id res chain seq x y z
N MET A 1 13.25 -19.18 -9.19
CA MET A 1 13.36 -17.74 -8.83
C MET A 1 13.58 -17.65 -7.34
N SER A 2 14.54 -16.85 -6.88
CA SER A 2 14.70 -16.59 -5.44
C SER A 2 13.50 -15.79 -4.92
N GLU A 3 13.27 -15.87 -3.61
CA GLU A 3 12.21 -15.15 -2.92
C GLU A 3 12.29 -13.63 -3.14
N GLU A 4 13.50 -13.07 -3.16
CA GLU A 4 13.75 -11.65 -3.40
C GLU A 4 13.27 -11.16 -4.77
N VAL A 5 13.49 -11.92 -5.84
CA VAL A 5 13.06 -11.54 -7.19
C VAL A 5 11.53 -11.49 -7.28
N SER A 6 10.82 -12.30 -6.48
CA SER A 6 9.36 -12.30 -6.44
C SER A 6 8.76 -11.01 -5.83
N LEU A 7 9.57 -10.22 -5.12
CA LEU A 7 9.18 -8.94 -4.54
C LEU A 7 9.38 -7.76 -5.50
N ILE A 8 9.91 -7.98 -6.70
CA ILE A 8 10.01 -6.94 -7.72
C ILE A 8 8.65 -6.80 -8.41
N ALA A 9 8.02 -5.63 -8.25
CA ALA A 9 6.75 -5.29 -8.90
C ALA A 9 6.90 -5.20 -10.42
N TYR A 10 5.77 -5.18 -11.15
CA TYR A 10 5.76 -5.01 -12.61
C TYR A 10 6.53 -3.76 -13.08
N CYS A 11 6.51 -2.68 -12.30
CA CYS A 11 7.24 -1.44 -12.60
C CYS A 11 8.72 -1.44 -12.17
N GLY A 12 9.23 -2.56 -11.64
CA GLY A 12 10.61 -2.65 -11.14
C GLY A 12 10.80 -2.17 -9.69
N ARG A 13 9.78 -1.58 -9.05
CA ARG A 13 9.86 -1.22 -7.62
C ARG A 13 9.94 -2.47 -6.75
N TYR A 14 10.73 -2.40 -5.70
CA TYR A 14 10.93 -3.51 -4.77
C TYR A 14 9.94 -3.41 -3.60
N CYS A 15 9.11 -4.44 -3.38
CA CYS A 15 8.07 -4.42 -2.35
C CYS A 15 8.66 -4.28 -0.93
N ASN A 16 9.89 -4.73 -0.67
CA ASN A 16 10.49 -4.63 0.66
C ASN A 16 10.85 -3.20 1.09
N VAL A 17 10.73 -2.21 0.20
CA VAL A 17 10.84 -0.78 0.56
C VAL A 17 9.50 -0.07 0.55
N CYS A 18 8.38 -0.77 0.36
CA CYS A 18 7.03 -0.22 0.38
C CYS A 18 6.42 -0.35 1.78
N GLU A 19 5.96 0.76 2.33
CA GLU A 19 5.40 0.88 3.68
C GLU A 19 4.15 0.02 3.88
N VAL A 20 3.33 -0.14 2.84
CA VAL A 20 2.13 -1.00 2.88
C VAL A 20 2.53 -2.49 2.93
N TYR A 21 3.58 -2.87 2.19
CA TYR A 21 4.06 -4.26 2.19
C TYR A 21 4.76 -4.63 3.49
N ARG A 22 5.57 -3.72 4.04
CA ARG A 22 6.27 -3.93 5.32
C ARG A 22 5.33 -3.95 6.52
N GLY A 23 4.14 -3.38 6.40
CA GLY A 23 3.16 -3.28 7.48
C GLY A 23 3.29 -2.01 8.31
N ASP A 24 4.15 -1.06 7.92
CA ASP A 24 4.39 0.20 8.62
C ASP A 24 3.09 1.00 8.83
N ILE A 25 2.18 0.98 7.84
CA ILE A 25 0.86 1.63 7.95
C ILE A 25 -0.01 0.95 9.02
N MET A 26 0.01 -0.38 9.07
CA MET A 26 -0.73 -1.13 10.07
C MET A 26 -0.21 -0.83 11.47
N GLU A 27 1.11 -0.88 11.64
CA GLU A 27 1.78 -0.60 12.91
C GLU A 27 1.44 0.81 13.42
N ALA A 28 1.62 1.84 12.59
CA ALA A 28 1.32 3.22 12.96
C ALA A 28 -0.15 3.43 13.37
N ILE A 29 -1.10 2.77 12.68
CA ILE A 29 -2.52 2.87 13.04
C ILE A 29 -2.80 2.18 14.38
N MET A 30 -2.19 1.02 14.62
CA MET A 30 -2.39 0.28 15.87
C MET A 30 -1.80 1.04 17.07
N GLU A 31 -0.63 1.65 16.92
CA GLU A 31 -0.04 2.53 17.94
C GLU A 31 -0.94 3.74 18.24
N LEU A 32 -1.44 4.40 17.20
CA LEU A 32 -2.35 5.54 17.37
C LEU A 32 -3.65 5.12 18.06
N ARG A 33 -4.21 3.96 17.71
CA ARG A 33 -5.41 3.41 18.38
C ARG A 33 -5.17 3.17 19.86
N ASN A 34 -4.03 2.58 20.22
CA ASN A 34 -3.67 2.40 21.62
C ASN A 34 -3.61 3.74 22.37
N ILE A 35 -3.05 4.79 21.77
CA ILE A 35 -3.05 6.14 22.37
C ILE A 35 -4.48 6.69 22.52
N LEU A 36 -5.32 6.54 21.49
CA LEU A 36 -6.73 6.96 21.53
C LEU A 36 -7.53 6.22 22.62
N GLU A 37 -7.16 4.99 22.97
CA GLU A 37 -7.84 4.15 23.97
C GLU A 37 -7.32 4.37 25.39
N THR A 38 -6.05 4.75 25.55
CA THR A 38 -5.39 4.83 26.86
C THR A 38 -5.17 6.26 27.36
N ASN A 39 -5.15 7.26 26.48
CA ASN A 39 -4.85 8.64 26.85
C ASN A 39 -6.12 9.50 26.97
N GLN A 40 -6.52 9.80 28.21
CA GLN A 40 -7.71 10.61 28.51
C GLN A 40 -7.65 12.06 27.97
N CYS A 41 -6.46 12.63 27.81
CA CYS A 41 -6.34 13.98 27.22
C CYS A 41 -6.73 13.96 25.74
N VAL A 42 -6.20 12.97 25.01
CA VAL A 42 -6.51 12.76 23.59
C VAL A 42 -7.98 12.39 23.41
N GLN A 43 -8.55 11.52 24.26
CA GLN A 43 -9.97 11.17 24.22
C GLN A 43 -10.87 12.39 24.37
N ARG A 44 -10.58 13.26 25.35
CA ARG A 44 -11.33 14.50 25.57
C ARG A 44 -11.22 15.45 24.38
N PHE A 45 -10.03 15.55 23.78
CA PHE A 45 -9.84 16.34 22.57
C PHE A 45 -10.69 15.81 21.41
N VAL A 46 -10.58 14.52 21.10
CA VAL A 46 -11.36 13.86 20.02
C VAL A 46 -12.87 14.03 20.22
N ALA A 47 -13.35 13.88 21.45
CA ALA A 47 -14.75 14.10 21.80
C ALA A 47 -15.18 15.56 21.60
N ARG A 48 -14.36 16.53 22.06
CA ARG A 48 -14.64 17.97 21.94
C ARG A 48 -14.67 18.43 20.49
N GLU A 49 -13.73 17.96 19.67
CA GLU A 49 -13.64 18.33 18.24
C GLU A 49 -14.64 17.57 17.35
N GLY A 50 -15.49 16.71 17.92
CA GLY A 50 -16.51 15.99 17.15
C GLY A 50 -15.91 14.97 16.16
N LEU A 51 -14.73 14.43 16.45
CA LEU A 51 -14.01 13.47 15.61
C LEU A 51 -14.58 12.04 15.73
N ALA A 52 -15.91 11.91 15.80
CA ALA A 52 -16.61 10.65 16.03
C ALA A 52 -16.31 9.57 14.99
N ASN A 53 -15.99 9.99 13.75
CA ASN A 53 -15.66 9.07 12.66
C ASN A 53 -14.18 8.71 12.60
N PHE A 54 -13.32 9.26 13.47
CA PHE A 54 -11.86 9.07 13.35
C PHE A 54 -11.45 7.61 13.48
N GLN A 55 -11.97 6.90 14.49
CA GLN A 55 -11.75 5.47 14.69
C GLN A 55 -12.24 4.63 13.50
N LYS A 56 -13.38 5.02 12.90
CA LYS A 56 -13.93 4.38 11.70
C LYS A 56 -13.01 4.58 10.49
N SER A 57 -12.49 5.79 10.30
CA SER A 57 -11.52 6.11 9.23
C SER A 57 -10.23 5.30 9.37
N LEU A 58 -9.69 5.16 10.59
CA LEU A 58 -8.55 4.28 10.85
C LEU A 58 -8.85 2.82 10.49
N GLY A 59 -10.07 2.35 10.79
CA GLY A 59 -10.52 1.01 10.38
C GLY A 59 -10.62 0.84 8.87
N SER A 60 -11.10 1.86 8.15
CA SER A 60 -11.11 1.87 6.69
C SER A 60 -9.71 1.83 6.09
N LEU A 61 -8.75 2.57 6.67
CA LEU A 61 -7.37 2.53 6.24
C LEU A 61 -6.75 1.14 6.44
N LEU A 62 -6.93 0.52 7.60
CA LEU A 62 -6.45 -0.84 7.86
C LEU A 62 -7.05 -1.87 6.89
N ARG A 63 -8.33 -1.74 6.54
CA ARG A 63 -8.97 -2.66 5.60
C ARG A 63 -8.32 -2.61 4.21
N VAL A 64 -7.82 -1.44 3.79
CA VAL A 64 -7.25 -1.24 2.45
C VAL A 64 -5.73 -1.44 2.45
N PHE A 65 -5.04 -1.02 3.50
CA PHE A 65 -3.58 -0.93 3.56
C PHE A 65 -2.94 -1.74 4.70
N GLY A 66 -3.73 -2.48 5.48
CA GLY A 66 -3.22 -3.26 6.60
C GLY A 66 -2.42 -4.49 6.19
N GLU A 67 -2.69 -5.04 5.01
CA GLU A 67 -1.96 -6.20 4.48
C GLU A 67 -1.69 -6.03 2.98
N CYS A 68 -0.47 -6.31 2.57
CA CYS A 68 -0.11 -6.38 1.15
C CYS A 68 0.78 -7.58 0.88
N ARG A 69 0.35 -8.45 -0.03
CA ARG A 69 1.12 -9.64 -0.43
C ARG A 69 2.20 -9.34 -1.46
N GLY A 70 2.31 -8.11 -1.93
CA GLY A 70 3.22 -7.70 -3.01
C GLY A 70 2.53 -7.67 -4.38
N CYS A 71 2.99 -6.79 -5.27
CA CYS A 71 2.30 -6.45 -6.52
C CYS A 71 2.06 -7.64 -7.46
N LYS A 72 3.02 -8.57 -7.56
CA LYS A 72 2.90 -9.77 -8.40
C LYS A 72 2.09 -10.90 -7.73
N ARG A 73 1.75 -10.76 -6.45
CA ARG A 73 0.97 -11.74 -5.66
C ARG A 73 -0.42 -11.21 -5.27
N GLY A 74 -0.95 -10.29 -6.08
CA GLY A 74 -2.30 -9.74 -5.89
C GLY A 74 -2.40 -8.55 -4.94
N GLY A 75 -1.28 -8.08 -4.35
CA GLY A 75 -1.25 -6.82 -3.60
C GLY A 75 -1.17 -5.58 -4.52
N GLY A 76 -0.92 -4.40 -3.95
CA GLY A 76 -0.80 -3.12 -4.68
C GLY A 76 -2.11 -2.64 -5.31
N ASP A 77 -2.05 -1.53 -6.04
CA ASP A 77 -3.24 -0.93 -6.69
C ASP A 77 -3.90 -1.91 -7.69
N PRO A 78 -5.19 -2.28 -7.50
CA PRO A 78 -5.91 -3.16 -8.42
C PRO A 78 -6.11 -2.52 -9.81
N LEU A 79 -6.04 -1.20 -9.94
CA LEU A 79 -6.21 -0.48 -11.20
C LEU A 79 -4.88 -0.13 -11.88
N CYS A 80 -3.74 -0.59 -11.35
CA CYS A 80 -2.41 -0.29 -11.88
C CYS A 80 -2.28 -0.60 -13.38
N GLU A 81 -2.10 0.45 -14.20
CA GLU A 81 -1.98 0.32 -15.66
C GLU A 81 -0.70 -0.40 -16.11
N ILE A 82 0.40 -0.27 -15.35
CA ILE A 82 1.65 -0.99 -15.63
C ILE A 82 1.43 -2.50 -15.47
N ARG A 83 0.72 -2.93 -14.42
CA ARG A 83 0.34 -4.33 -14.21
C ARG A 83 -0.49 -4.85 -15.37
N LYS A 84 -1.57 -4.15 -15.72
CA LYS A 84 -2.43 -4.53 -16.84
C LYS A 84 -1.63 -4.67 -18.13
N CYS A 85 -0.76 -3.70 -18.42
CA CYS A 85 0.09 -3.70 -19.61
C CYS A 85 1.06 -4.90 -19.63
N CYS A 86 1.73 -5.21 -18.51
CA CYS A 86 2.64 -6.34 -18.43
C CYS A 86 1.91 -7.68 -18.62
N LEU A 87 0.72 -7.83 -18.01
CA LEU A 87 -0.09 -9.05 -18.17
C LEU A 87 -0.55 -9.24 -19.63
N ILE A 88 -1.04 -8.19 -20.29
CA ILE A 88 -1.48 -8.23 -21.69
C ILE A 88 -0.32 -8.58 -22.64
N LYS A 89 0.87 -8.03 -22.39
CA LYS A 89 2.06 -8.26 -23.22
C LYS A 89 2.88 -9.48 -22.81
N HIS A 90 2.43 -10.24 -21.81
CA HIS A 90 3.17 -11.37 -21.22
C HIS A 90 4.60 -11.01 -20.74
N LEU A 91 4.76 -9.80 -20.20
CA LEU A 91 6.01 -9.31 -19.62
C LEU A 91 6.03 -9.54 -18.11
N ASN A 92 7.20 -9.89 -17.59
CA ASN A 92 7.44 -9.99 -16.16
C ASN A 92 7.77 -8.62 -15.56
N LEU A 93 8.45 -7.74 -16.30
CA LEU A 93 8.79 -6.37 -15.90
C LEU A 93 8.52 -5.39 -17.05
N CYS A 94 8.16 -4.15 -16.72
CA CYS A 94 7.89 -3.13 -17.73
C CYS A 94 9.13 -2.75 -18.54
N ILE A 95 10.34 -2.96 -17.99
CA ILE A 95 11.62 -2.70 -18.67
C ILE A 95 11.88 -3.69 -19.82
N GLU A 96 11.19 -4.82 -19.85
CA GLU A 96 11.23 -5.80 -20.93
C GLU A 96 10.40 -5.35 -22.15
N CYS A 97 9.69 -4.22 -22.05
CA CYS A 97 8.90 -3.67 -23.16
C CYS A 97 9.81 -2.92 -24.15
N ASP A 98 9.67 -3.20 -25.44
CA ASP A 98 10.46 -2.57 -26.52
C ASP A 98 10.14 -1.08 -26.76
N ALA A 99 9.31 -0.47 -25.94
CA ALA A 99 8.89 0.91 -26.11
C ALA A 99 9.98 1.86 -25.60
N VAL A 100 10.54 2.69 -26.49
CA VAL A 100 11.56 3.70 -26.15
C VAL A 100 11.00 4.78 -25.21
N THR A 101 9.72 5.11 -25.34
CA THR A 101 9.00 6.05 -24.47
C THR A 101 7.70 5.42 -23.97
N CYS A 102 7.27 5.77 -22.75
CA CYS A 102 6.04 5.24 -22.16
C CYS A 102 5.29 6.29 -21.35
N GLU A 103 4.10 6.67 -21.82
CA GLU A 103 3.18 7.59 -21.14
C GLU A 103 2.69 7.08 -19.77
N LYS A 104 2.78 5.76 -19.53
CA LYS A 104 2.40 5.15 -18.24
C LYS A 104 3.46 5.35 -17.15
N LEU A 105 4.65 5.82 -17.53
CA LEU A 105 5.75 6.12 -16.61
C LEU A 105 5.88 7.60 -16.28
N SER A 106 5.11 8.48 -16.94
CA SER A 106 5.10 9.93 -16.71
C SER A 106 4.15 10.37 -15.59
N LEU A 107 3.73 9.46 -14.71
CA LEU A 107 2.84 9.70 -13.57
C LEU A 107 3.64 9.78 -12.25
#